data_AF-A0A7X8N613-F1
#
_entry.id   AF-A0A7X8N613-F1
#
_cell.length_a   1.000
_cell.length_b   1.000
_cell.length_c   1.000
_cell.angle_alpha   90.00
_cell.angle_beta   90.00
_cell.angle_gamma   90.00
#
_symmetry.space_group_name_H-M   'P 1'
#
loop_
_entity.id
_entity.type
_entity.pdbx_description
1 polymer ?
#
loop_
_entity_poly.entity_id
_entity_poly.type
_entity_poly.pdbx_seq_one_letter_code
_entity_poly.pdbx_strand_id
1 'polypeptide(L)'
;METQKSSSNQIMLNYGLMLGLAGVLLSVIIFAVGKTYDQHWSVSVISVLISVTIIVLGIKKFKESKEGYLSLSDALKIGLGIALIGGIISVIYTFIFTSYIEPDYFKNMGDVQFQKMLEQNPTMSDEQLDAINESMKKFSGPGITSAFIIIWSLFSGFIISLIGGAIMKKSKEE
;
A
#
# COMPACT_ATOMS: atom_id res chain seq x y z
N MET A 1 -23.06 11.56 -28.44
CA MET A 1 -21.83 11.34 -27.68
C MET A 1 -21.89 9.93 -27.12
N GLU A 2 -21.13 9.00 -27.71
CA GLU A 2 -21.05 7.63 -27.23
C GLU A 2 -20.36 7.64 -25.87
N THR A 3 -21.13 7.46 -24.81
CA THR A 3 -20.60 7.28 -23.46
C THR A 3 -19.81 5.97 -23.45
N GLN A 4 -18.50 6.05 -23.68
CA GLN A 4 -17.60 4.93 -23.54
C GLN A 4 -17.73 4.38 -22.12
N LYS A 5 -18.49 3.29 -21.99
CA LYS A 5 -18.68 2.55 -20.73
C LYS A 5 -17.31 2.04 -20.32
N SER A 6 -16.60 2.80 -19.49
CA SER A 6 -15.26 2.42 -19.04
C SER A 6 -15.35 1.03 -18.42
N SER A 7 -14.60 0.09 -19.00
CA SER A 7 -14.63 -1.30 -18.56
C SER A 7 -14.02 -1.40 -17.17
N SER A 8 -14.48 -2.36 -16.36
CA SER A 8 -13.98 -2.60 -14.99
C SER A 8 -12.45 -2.62 -14.94
N ASN A 9 -11.83 -3.26 -15.94
CA ASN A 9 -10.38 -3.41 -16.05
C ASN A 9 -9.66 -2.07 -16.26
N GLN A 10 -10.23 -1.18 -17.09
CA GLN A 10 -9.66 0.14 -17.32
C GLN A 10 -9.75 1.02 -16.06
N ILE A 11 -10.83 0.91 -15.29
CA ILE A 11 -10.96 1.61 -14.00
C ILE A 11 -9.91 1.09 -13.02
N MET A 12 -9.80 -0.24 -12.86
CA MET A 12 -8.79 -0.83 -11.98
C MET A 12 -7.37 -0.40 -12.37
N LEU A 13 -7.06 -0.41 -13.68
CA LEU A 13 -5.77 0.00 -14.20
C LEU A 13 -5.48 1.47 -13.91
N ASN A 14 -6.36 2.38 -14.29
CA ASN A 14 -6.12 3.82 -14.16
C ASN A 14 -5.94 4.22 -12.69
N TYR A 15 -6.84 3.78 -11.81
CA TYR A 15 -6.77 4.13 -10.39
C TYR A 15 -5.66 3.36 -9.67
N GLY A 16 -5.33 2.14 -10.11
CA GLY A 16 -4.17 1.39 -9.61
C GLY A 16 -2.84 2.04 -9.96
N LEU A 17 -2.69 2.54 -11.20
CA LEU A 17 -1.54 3.34 -11.62
C LEU A 17 -1.45 4.62 -10.79
N MET A 18 -2.55 5.34 -10.59
CA MET A 18 -2.57 6.54 -9.74
C MET A 18 -2.15 6.22 -8.30
N LEU A 19 -2.65 5.11 -7.73
CA LEU A 19 -2.28 4.68 -6.38
C LEU A 19 -0.79 4.39 -6.27
N GLY A 20 -0.26 3.57 -7.17
CA GLY A 20 1.15 3.21 -7.19
C GLY A 20 2.05 4.44 -7.39
N LEU A 21 1.75 5.28 -8.38
CA LEU A 21 2.53 6.48 -8.66
C LEU A 21 2.48 7.49 -7.50
N ALA A 22 1.32 7.69 -6.86
CA ALA A 22 1.22 8.54 -5.68
C ALA A 22 2.07 7.99 -4.53
N GLY A 23 2.07 6.67 -4.31
CA GLY A 23 2.92 6.02 -3.32
C GLY A 23 4.42 6.17 -3.62
N VAL A 24 4.81 6.03 -4.89
CA VAL A 24 6.20 6.25 -5.33
C VAL A 24 6.62 7.69 -5.11
N LEU A 25 5.79 8.66 -5.53
CA LEU A 25 6.06 10.09 -5.33
C LEU A 25 6.24 10.43 -3.85
N LEU A 26 5.36 9.93 -2.98
CA LEU A 26 5.48 10.11 -1.54
C LEU A 26 6.81 9.54 -1.01
N SER A 27 7.18 8.34 -1.46
CA SER A 27 8.43 7.68 -1.07
C SER A 27 9.67 8.46 -1.52
N VAL A 28 9.66 8.97 -2.75
CA VAL A 28 10.74 9.82 -3.29
C VAL A 28 10.86 11.13 -2.52
N ILE A 29 9.74 11.76 -2.16
CA ILE A 29 9.76 12.98 -1.33
C ILE A 29 10.41 12.70 0.02
N ILE A 30 10.01 11.63 0.71
CA ILE A 30 10.57 11.25 2.03
C ILE A 30 12.07 11.02 1.94
N PHE A 31 12.52 10.35 0.88
CA PHE A 31 13.93 10.12 0.62
C PHE A 31 14.67 11.44 0.37
N ALA A 32 14.14 12.32 -0.49
CA ALA A 32 14.75 13.60 -0.84
C ALA A 32 14.91 14.55 0.37
N VAL A 33 14.00 14.50 1.34
CA VAL A 33 14.10 15.27 2.59
C VAL A 33 14.92 14.57 3.69
N GLY A 34 15.52 13.41 3.38
CA GLY A 34 16.41 12.67 4.30
C GLY A 34 15.68 12.03 5.49
N LYS A 35 14.38 11.76 5.38
CA LYS A 35 13.55 11.20 6.47
C LYS A 35 13.21 9.73 6.31
N THR A 36 13.92 9.02 5.43
CA THR A 36 13.72 7.59 5.14
C THR A 36 13.62 6.71 6.39
N TYR A 37 14.51 6.91 7.37
CA TYR A 37 14.64 6.05 8.57
C TYR A 37 13.97 6.60 9.84
N ASP A 38 13.54 7.87 9.81
CA ASP A 38 12.94 8.54 10.97
C ASP A 38 11.66 9.27 10.54
N GLN A 39 10.73 8.47 10.01
CA GLN A 39 9.45 8.97 9.52
C GLN A 39 8.53 9.31 10.69
N HIS A 40 7.98 10.51 10.67
CA HIS A 40 6.91 10.90 11.58
C HIS A 40 5.62 10.15 11.21
N TRP A 41 4.80 9.80 12.21
CA TRP A 41 3.55 9.03 12.03
C TRP A 41 2.57 9.64 11.03
N SER A 42 2.66 10.96 10.80
CA SER A 42 1.87 11.68 9.80
C SER A 42 2.06 11.13 8.39
N VAL A 43 3.24 10.60 8.06
CA VAL A 43 3.51 9.98 6.75
C VAL A 43 2.60 8.77 6.52
N SER A 44 2.44 7.91 7.52
CA SER A 44 1.55 6.75 7.47
C SER A 44 0.10 7.19 7.29
N VAL A 45 -0.33 8.24 7.99
CA VAL A 45 -1.69 8.79 7.86
C VAL A 45 -1.94 9.36 6.45
N ILE A 46 -0.98 10.10 5.90
CA ILE A 46 -1.06 10.61 4.52
C ILE A 46 -1.17 9.45 3.52
N SER A 47 -0.36 8.40 3.68
CA SER A 47 -0.39 7.20 2.82
C SER A 47 -1.75 6.50 2.86
N VAL A 48 -2.34 6.35 4.05
CA VAL A 48 -3.69 5.78 4.23
C VAL A 48 -4.74 6.67 3.57
N LEU A 49 -4.67 7.99 3.75
CA LEU A 49 -5.62 8.93 3.13
C LEU A 49 -5.56 8.90 1.60
N ILE A 50 -4.35 8.84 1.02
CA ILE A 50 -4.15 8.65 -0.43
C ILE A 50 -4.83 7.36 -0.88
N SER A 51 -4.54 6.25 -0.18
CA SER A 51 -5.08 4.93 -0.54
C SER A 51 -6.60 4.90 -0.48
N VAL A 52 -7.19 5.40 0.61
CA VAL A 52 -8.64 5.51 0.79
C VAL A 52 -9.25 6.35 -0.32
N THR A 53 -8.68 7.54 -0.58
CA THR A 53 -9.21 8.47 -1.59
C THR A 53 -9.23 7.83 -2.97
N ILE A 54 -8.11 7.27 -3.41
CA ILE A 54 -7.98 6.73 -4.77
C ILE A 54 -8.88 5.50 -4.96
N ILE A 55 -8.92 4.58 -3.99
CA ILE A 55 -9.77 3.38 -4.07
C ILE A 55 -11.25 3.77 -4.08
N VAL A 56 -11.67 4.67 -3.18
CA VAL A 56 -13.07 5.13 -3.11
C VAL A 56 -13.47 5.85 -4.40
N LEU A 57 -12.60 6.67 -4.98
CA LEU A 57 -12.85 7.31 -6.28
C LEU A 57 -12.99 6.28 -7.41
N GLY A 58 -12.16 5.24 -7.42
CA GLY A 58 -12.27 4.14 -8.39
C GLY A 58 -13.61 3.38 -8.27
N ILE A 59 -14.02 3.05 -7.04
CA ILE A 59 -15.31 2.40 -6.76
C ILE A 59 -16.47 3.31 -7.16
N LYS A 60 -16.40 4.61 -6.82
CA LYS A 60 -17.41 5.60 -7.21
C LYS A 60 -17.53 5.70 -8.72
N LYS A 61 -16.39 5.75 -9.43
CA LYS A 61 -16.38 5.81 -10.90
C LYS A 61 -17.02 4.57 -11.53
N PHE A 62 -16.80 3.40 -10.93
CA PHE A 62 -17.45 2.17 -11.35
C PHE A 62 -18.96 2.18 -11.12
N LYS A 63 -19.42 2.70 -9.97
CA LYS A 63 -20.84 2.90 -9.69
C LYS A 63 -21.49 3.82 -10.73
N GLU A 64 -20.83 4.91 -11.10
CA GLU A 64 -21.31 5.83 -12.14
C GLU A 64 -21.43 5.16 -13.51
N SER A 65 -20.50 4.26 -13.87
CA SER A 65 -20.56 3.53 -15.15
C SER A 65 -21.64 2.43 -15.19
N LYS A 66 -22.21 2.08 -14.03
CA LYS A 66 -23.34 1.16 -13.87
C LYS A 66 -24.64 1.88 -13.49
N GLU A 67 -24.86 3.10 -14.00
CA GLU A 67 -26.11 3.87 -13.76
C GLU A 67 -26.40 4.11 -12.27
N GLY A 68 -25.36 4.18 -11.44
CA GLY A 68 -25.49 4.39 -10.01
C GLY A 68 -25.71 3.10 -9.19
N TYR A 69 -25.70 1.92 -9.81
CA TYR A 69 -25.80 0.64 -9.12
C TYR A 69 -24.42 0.11 -8.71
N LEU A 70 -24.35 -0.40 -7.47
CA LEU A 70 -23.12 -0.97 -6.93
C LEU A 70 -23.47 -2.07 -5.93
N SER A 71 -23.08 -3.31 -6.27
CA SER A 71 -23.08 -4.42 -5.32
C SER A 71 -21.80 -4.41 -4.46
N LEU A 72 -21.84 -5.05 -3.30
CA LEU A 72 -20.65 -5.15 -2.45
C LEU A 72 -19.53 -5.94 -3.16
N SER A 73 -19.89 -7.02 -3.85
CA SER A 73 -18.95 -7.83 -4.63
C SER A 73 -18.29 -7.03 -5.76
N ASP A 74 -19.01 -6.10 -6.39
CA ASP A 74 -18.43 -5.20 -7.38
C ASP A 74 -17.39 -4.26 -6.74
N ALA A 75 -17.72 -3.64 -5.60
CA ALA A 75 -16.82 -2.74 -4.89
C ALA A 75 -15.53 -3.46 -4.47
N LEU A 76 -15.66 -4.67 -3.90
CA LEU A 76 -14.53 -5.52 -3.54
C LEU A 76 -13.64 -5.85 -4.74
N LYS A 77 -14.24 -6.27 -5.87
CA LYS A 77 -13.49 -6.58 -7.10
C LYS A 77 -12.69 -5.37 -7.60
N ILE A 78 -13.33 -4.21 -7.67
CA ILE A 78 -12.69 -2.99 -8.18
C ILE A 78 -11.56 -2.55 -7.26
N GLY A 79 -11.81 -2.43 -5.95
CA GLY A 79 -10.78 -1.91 -5.07
C GLY A 79 -9.65 -2.90 -4.79
N LEU A 80 -9.90 -4.22 -4.81
CA LEU A 80 -8.82 -5.23 -4.82
C LEU A 80 -7.97 -5.14 -6.09
N GLY A 81 -8.59 -4.93 -7.26
CA GLY A 81 -7.83 -4.76 -8.50
C GLY A 81 -6.97 -3.49 -8.51
N ILE A 82 -7.49 -2.38 -8.01
CA ILE A 82 -6.74 -1.13 -7.81
C ILE A 82 -5.55 -1.38 -6.88
N ALA A 83 -5.79 -2.01 -5.73
CA ALA A 83 -4.77 -2.30 -4.73
C ALA A 83 -3.70 -3.29 -5.24
N LEU A 84 -4.08 -4.28 -6.05
CA LEU A 84 -3.13 -5.20 -6.67
C LEU A 84 -2.17 -4.46 -7.60
N ILE A 85 -2.71 -3.62 -8.50
CA ILE A 85 -1.91 -2.87 -9.47
C ILE A 85 -1.00 -1.85 -8.74
N GLY A 86 -1.53 -1.13 -7.75
CA GLY A 86 -0.73 -0.25 -6.90
C GLY A 86 0.36 -1.01 -6.14
N GLY A 87 0.05 -2.19 -5.60
CA GLY A 87 1.00 -3.06 -4.92
C GLY A 87 2.13 -3.54 -5.82
N ILE A 88 1.82 -3.92 -7.08
CA ILE A 88 2.84 -4.31 -8.07
C ILE A 88 3.81 -3.16 -8.34
N ILE A 89 3.29 -1.94 -8.51
CA ILE A 89 4.13 -0.75 -8.69
C ILE A 89 5.02 -0.51 -7.47
N SER A 90 4.47 -0.64 -6.26
CA SER A 90 5.22 -0.52 -5.01
C SER A 90 6.33 -1.55 -4.90
N VAL A 91 6.11 -2.80 -5.35
CA VAL A 91 7.17 -3.83 -5.42
C VAL A 91 8.27 -3.45 -6.40
N ILE A 92 7.90 -3.02 -7.62
CA ILE A 92 8.86 -2.59 -8.63
C ILE A 92 9.72 -1.43 -8.11
N TYR A 93 9.08 -0.43 -7.51
CA TYR A 93 9.79 0.70 -6.92
C TYR A 93 10.67 0.27 -5.76
N THR A 94 10.17 -0.57 -4.84
CA THR A 94 10.96 -1.04 -3.70
C THR A 94 12.20 -1.77 -4.18
N PHE A 95 12.08 -2.64 -5.19
CA PHE A 95 13.22 -3.31 -5.80
C PHE A 95 14.24 -2.31 -6.36
N ILE A 96 13.80 -1.34 -7.17
CA ILE A 96 14.69 -0.30 -7.71
C ILE A 96 15.37 0.47 -6.57
N PHE A 97 14.60 0.86 -5.57
CA PHE A 97 15.07 1.63 -4.42
C PHE A 97 16.15 0.86 -3.66
N THR A 98 15.88 -0.39 -3.27
CA THR A 98 16.81 -1.20 -2.45
C THR A 98 17.95 -1.83 -3.24
N SER A 99 17.95 -1.76 -4.58
CA SER A 99 19.04 -2.29 -5.41
C SER A 99 19.94 -1.22 -6.01
N TYR A 100 19.42 -0.02 -6.25
CA TYR A 100 20.17 1.02 -6.98
C TYR A 100 20.23 2.38 -6.25
N ILE A 101 19.20 2.73 -5.47
CA ILE A 101 19.12 4.06 -4.84
C ILE A 101 19.71 4.02 -3.43
N GLU A 102 19.29 3.05 -2.62
CA GLU A 102 19.70 2.87 -1.23
C GLU A 102 19.93 1.35 -0.97
N PRO A 103 21.07 0.80 -1.42
CA PRO A 103 21.38 -0.63 -1.28
C PRO A 103 21.45 -1.11 0.17
N ASP A 104 21.84 -0.22 1.08
CA ASP A 104 21.95 -0.51 2.52
C ASP A 104 20.63 -0.25 3.27
N TYR A 105 19.51 -0.02 2.57
CA TYR A 105 18.22 0.33 3.16
C TYR A 105 17.82 -0.58 4.33
N PHE A 106 17.78 -1.89 4.12
CA PHE A 106 17.31 -2.83 5.15
C PHE A 106 18.27 -2.90 6.34
N LYS A 107 19.58 -2.77 6.10
CA LYS A 107 20.58 -2.74 7.16
C LYS A 107 20.42 -1.48 8.00
N ASN A 108 20.44 -0.31 7.37
CA ASN A 108 20.33 0.99 8.04
C ASN A 108 18.98 1.12 8.78
N MET A 109 17.90 0.63 8.18
CA MET A 109 16.58 0.59 8.83
C MET A 109 16.59 -0.33 10.05
N GLY A 110 17.19 -1.51 9.93
CA GLY A 110 17.35 -2.44 11.04
C GLY A 110 18.15 -1.84 12.19
N ASP A 111 19.28 -1.20 11.90
CA ASP A 111 20.13 -0.54 12.89
C ASP A 111 19.37 0.56 13.64
N VAL A 112 18.60 1.39 12.93
CA VAL A 112 17.78 2.45 13.57
C VAL A 112 16.66 1.87 14.45
N GLN A 113 15.97 0.83 13.97
CA GLN A 113 14.92 0.17 14.76
C GLN A 113 15.49 -0.51 16.00
N PHE A 114 16.66 -1.13 15.88
CA PHE A 114 17.36 -1.77 16.96
C PHE A 114 17.78 -0.78 18.05
N GLN A 115 18.35 0.36 17.67
CA GLN A 115 18.69 1.43 18.62
C GLN A 115 17.45 1.93 19.38
N LYS A 116 16.35 2.22 18.66
CA LYS A 116 15.08 2.63 19.29
C LYS A 116 14.53 1.58 20.26
N MET A 117 14.72 0.30 19.96
CA MET A 117 14.28 -0.79 20.82
C MET A 117 15.11 -0.89 22.11
N LEU A 118 16.42 -0.72 22.03
CA LEU A 118 17.30 -0.68 23.21
C LEU A 118 17.01 0.52 24.11
N GLU A 119 16.72 1.69 23.51
CA GLU A 119 16.30 2.89 24.26
C GLU A 119 15.01 2.65 25.05
N GLN A 120 14.07 1.90 24.47
CA GLN A 120 12.78 1.59 25.09
C GLN A 120 12.86 0.42 26.07
N ASN A 121 13.81 -0.50 25.89
CA ASN A 121 13.98 -1.68 26.72
C ASN A 121 15.48 -1.97 26.95
N PRO A 122 16.13 -1.23 27.87
CA PRO A 122 17.57 -1.34 28.11
C PRO A 122 18.01 -2.68 28.74
N THR A 123 17.06 -3.53 29.15
CA THR A 123 17.33 -4.83 29.80
C THR A 123 17.14 -6.03 28.86
N MET A 124 17.13 -5.82 27.55
CA MET A 124 17.05 -6.92 26.58
C MET A 124 18.26 -7.85 26.72
N SER A 125 18.02 -9.17 26.73
CA SER A 125 19.10 -10.15 26.77
C SER A 125 19.74 -10.33 25.39
N ASP A 126 21.01 -10.71 25.36
CA ASP A 126 21.75 -10.97 24.10
C ASP A 126 21.03 -12.00 23.21
N GLU A 127 20.41 -13.02 23.82
CA GLU A 127 19.61 -14.03 23.13
C GLU A 127 18.37 -13.45 22.42
N GLN A 128 17.72 -12.45 23.02
CA GLN A 128 16.59 -11.75 22.40
C GLN A 128 17.07 -10.88 21.23
N LEU A 129 18.23 -10.26 21.36
CA LEU A 129 18.82 -9.42 20.31
C LEU A 129 19.22 -10.27 19.08
N ASP A 130 19.83 -11.43 19.31
CA ASP A 130 20.21 -12.35 18.23
C ASP A 130 18.98 -12.90 17.49
N ALA A 131 17.92 -13.27 18.22
CA ALA A 131 16.66 -13.74 17.62
C ALA A 131 16.00 -12.67 16.74
N ILE A 132 16.06 -11.40 17.15
CA ILE A 132 15.51 -10.26 16.40
C ILE A 132 16.33 -9.99 15.13
N ASN A 133 17.66 -9.99 15.24
CA ASN A 133 18.56 -9.81 14.11
C ASN A 133 18.41 -10.93 13.07
N GLU A 134 18.29 -12.18 13.49
CA GLU A 134 18.06 -13.30 12.58
C GLU A 134 16.69 -13.17 11.88
N SER A 135 15.67 -12.75 12.61
CA SER A 135 14.34 -12.49 12.05
C SER A 135 14.39 -11.37 11.00
N MET A 136 15.00 -10.23 11.31
CA MET A 136 15.13 -9.12 10.36
C MET A 136 15.81 -9.55 9.06
N LYS A 137 16.90 -10.32 9.15
CA LYS A 137 17.60 -10.86 7.97
C LYS A 137 16.73 -11.79 7.13
N LYS A 138 15.91 -12.63 7.77
CA LYS A 138 14.97 -13.53 7.06
C LYS A 138 13.88 -12.74 6.35
N PHE A 139 13.36 -11.67 6.96
CA PHE A 139 12.27 -10.88 6.39
C PHE A 139 12.71 -9.81 5.38
N SER A 140 14.00 -9.43 5.35
CA SER A 140 14.54 -8.44 4.42
C SER A 140 14.83 -8.96 3.00
N GLY A 141 14.60 -10.25 2.73
CA GLY A 141 14.80 -10.81 1.40
C GLY A 141 13.83 -10.23 0.35
N PRO A 142 14.24 -10.06 -0.92
CA PRO A 142 13.42 -9.43 -1.95
C PRO A 142 12.12 -10.19 -2.22
N GLY A 143 12.14 -11.53 -2.18
CA GLY A 143 10.95 -12.36 -2.35
C GLY A 143 9.93 -12.19 -1.23
N ILE A 144 10.38 -12.23 0.02
CA ILE A 144 9.52 -12.07 1.20
C ILE A 144 8.99 -10.64 1.29
N THR A 145 9.83 -9.64 1.07
CA THR A 145 9.41 -8.23 1.05
C THR A 145 8.36 -7.99 -0.02
N SER A 146 8.56 -8.51 -1.22
CA SER A 146 7.60 -8.36 -2.33
C SER A 146 6.26 -9.01 -1.98
N ALA A 147 6.27 -10.24 -1.45
CA ALA A 147 5.06 -10.93 -1.03
C ALA A 147 4.33 -10.15 0.08
N PHE A 148 5.07 -9.64 1.07
CA PHE A 148 4.49 -8.84 2.15
C PHE A 148 3.83 -7.56 1.64
N ILE A 149 4.47 -6.83 0.72
CA ILE A 149 3.91 -5.62 0.10
C ILE A 149 2.59 -5.94 -0.61
N ILE A 150 2.54 -7.02 -1.38
CA ILE A 150 1.32 -7.41 -2.11
C ILE A 150 0.21 -7.82 -1.14
N ILE A 151 0.52 -8.67 -0.15
CA ILE A 151 -0.45 -9.10 0.86
C ILE A 151 -1.01 -7.90 1.62
N TRP A 152 -0.15 -7.00 2.06
CA TRP A 152 -0.55 -5.78 2.77
C TRP A 152 -1.40 -4.84 1.90
N SER A 153 -1.02 -4.68 0.62
CA SER A 153 -1.79 -3.89 -0.33
C SER A 153 -3.18 -4.49 -0.55
N LEU A 154 -3.27 -5.80 -0.78
CA LEU A 154 -4.56 -6.49 -0.95
C LEU A 154 -5.42 -6.44 0.31
N PHE A 155 -4.81 -6.61 1.49
CA PHE A 155 -5.51 -6.55 2.78
C PHE A 155 -6.09 -5.16 3.06
N SER A 156 -5.28 -4.11 2.88
CA SER A 156 -5.74 -2.72 3.02
C SER A 156 -6.80 -2.37 1.97
N GLY A 157 -6.57 -2.78 0.71
CA GLY A 157 -7.52 -2.62 -0.38
C GLY A 157 -8.85 -3.31 -0.09
N PHE A 158 -8.84 -4.52 0.48
CA PHE A 158 -10.03 -5.24 0.91
C PHE A 158 -10.82 -4.45 1.95
N ILE A 159 -10.17 -3.97 3.02
CA ILE A 159 -10.83 -3.21 4.10
C ILE A 159 -11.46 -1.93 3.54
N ILE A 160 -10.69 -1.16 2.76
CA ILE A 160 -11.16 0.11 2.19
C ILE A 160 -12.34 -0.14 1.25
N SER A 161 -12.26 -1.19 0.44
CA SER A 161 -13.34 -1.56 -0.50
C SER A 161 -14.59 -2.04 0.21
N LEU A 162 -14.44 -2.77 1.31
CA LEU A 162 -15.55 -3.23 2.14
C LEU A 162 -16.30 -2.04 2.73
N ILE A 163 -15.58 -1.09 3.33
CA ILE A 163 -16.15 0.11 3.93
C ILE A 163 -16.77 1.01 2.86
N GLY A 164 -16.00 1.37 1.83
CA GLY A 164 -16.47 2.24 0.74
C GLY A 164 -17.64 1.62 -0.02
N GLY A 165 -17.59 0.31 -0.27
CA GLY A 165 -18.67 -0.45 -0.90
C GLY A 165 -19.93 -0.51 -0.06
N ALA A 166 -19.81 -0.71 1.26
CA ALA A 166 -20.95 -0.71 2.18
C ALA A 166 -21.64 0.66 2.23
N ILE A 167 -20.86 1.74 2.30
CA ILE A 167 -21.39 3.12 2.32
C ILE A 167 -22.07 3.48 0.98
N MET A 168 -21.48 3.08 -0.14
CA MET A 168 -21.97 3.45 -1.48
C MET A 168 -22.99 2.46 -2.06
N LYS A 169 -23.29 1.36 -1.37
CA LYS A 169 -24.17 0.30 -1.86
C LYS A 169 -25.51 0.88 -2.31
N LYS A 170 -25.93 0.53 -3.53
CA LYS A 170 -27.28 0.83 -4.05
C LYS A 170 -27.75 -0.36 -4.88
N SER A 171 -28.79 -1.04 -4.40
CA SER A 171 -29.46 -2.13 -5.11
C SER A 171 -30.47 -1.59 -6.12
N LYS A 172 -30.71 -2.32 -7.20
CA LYS A 172 -32.03 -2.28 -7.84
C LYS A 172 -32.98 -2.90 -6.82
N GLU A 173 -33.98 -2.14 -6.37
CA GLU A 173 -35.18 -2.77 -5.82
C GLU A 173 -35.70 -3.75 -6.88
N GLU A 174 -36.10 -4.95 -6.43
CA GLU A 174 -36.85 -5.89 -7.27
C GLU A 174 -38.19 -5.25 -7.71
#